data_AF-A0A3P1CHD1-F1
#
_entry.id   AF-A0A3P1CHD1-F1
#
_cell.length_a   1.000
_cell.length_b   1.000
_cell.length_c   1.000
_cell.angle_alpha   90.00
_cell.angle_beta   90.00
_cell.angle_gamma   90.00
#
_symmetry.space_group_name_H-M   'P 1'
#
loop_
_entity.id
_entity.type
_entity.pdbx_description
1 polymer ?
#
loop_
_entity_poly.entity_id
_entity_poly.type
_entity_poly.pdbx_seq_one_letter_code
_entity_poly.pdbx_strand_id
1 'polypeptide(L)'
;MVVTTESMIRAQILEVAQQQIGVVERRNRNDHPKIAEWNRALGLPANSPYCASGIYYCYAANGIRLPIRAPGLVRSWFADGSKIVYRRSQRGNTRTGRRPRLADPVSIFESHVELLAQERWDEDDDEITVIGFNTTAGSGTRGGVYRVRRKLGQVKLIANHLTPYLEKNQPKGL
;
A
#
# COMPACT_ATOMS: atom_id res chain seq x y z
N MET A 1 7.90 -28.85 -1.18
CA MET A 1 7.32 -27.61 -1.77
C MET A 1 6.63 -26.86 -0.64
N VAL A 2 7.10 -25.69 -0.25
CA VAL A 2 6.41 -24.89 0.78
C VAL A 2 5.18 -24.27 0.11
N VAL A 3 3.98 -24.64 0.54
CA VAL A 3 2.75 -23.97 0.10
C VAL A 3 2.76 -22.58 0.73
N THR A 4 3.08 -21.55 -0.06
CA THR A 4 3.04 -20.17 0.42
C THR A 4 1.59 -19.74 0.59
N THR A 5 1.18 -19.48 1.83
CA THR A 5 -0.17 -18.99 2.12
C THR A 5 -0.30 -17.50 1.77
N GLU A 6 -1.52 -17.00 1.57
CA GLU A 6 -1.73 -15.56 1.36
C GLU A 6 -1.14 -14.70 2.49
N SER A 7 -1.25 -15.16 3.74
CA SER A 7 -0.69 -14.45 4.89
C SER A 7 0.84 -14.32 4.79
N MET A 8 1.54 -15.35 4.29
CA MET A 8 2.98 -15.28 4.02
C MET A 8 3.29 -14.27 2.92
N ILE A 9 2.53 -14.25 1.81
CA ILE A 9 2.74 -13.29 0.72
C ILE A 9 2.55 -11.86 1.22
N ARG A 10 1.53 -11.60 2.05
CA ARG A 10 1.30 -10.28 2.67
C ARG A 10 2.46 -9.87 3.56
N ALA A 11 2.99 -10.79 4.37
CA ALA A 11 4.16 -10.55 5.20
C ALA A 11 5.39 -10.20 4.35
N GLN A 12 5.65 -10.93 3.26
CA GLN A 12 6.77 -10.66 2.35
C GLN A 12 6.65 -9.31 1.64
N ILE A 13 5.45 -8.93 1.20
CA ILE A 13 5.21 -7.59 0.63
C ILE A 13 5.51 -6.50 1.66
N LEU A 14 5.06 -6.70 2.91
CA LEU A 14 5.35 -5.77 3.98
C LEU A 14 6.84 -5.73 4.33
N GLU A 15 7.53 -6.86 4.33
CA GLU A 15 8.97 -6.95 4.57
C GLU A 15 9.76 -6.12 3.54
N VAL A 16 9.41 -6.23 2.25
CA VAL A 16 10.02 -5.38 1.21
C VAL A 16 9.79 -3.90 1.51
N ALA A 17 8.58 -3.52 1.94
CA ALA A 17 8.28 -2.14 2.33
C ALA A 17 9.09 -1.69 3.56
N GLN A 18 9.27 -2.57 4.55
CA GLN A 18 10.08 -2.30 5.74
C GLN A 18 11.55 -2.05 5.40
N GLN A 19 12.11 -2.80 4.45
CA GLN A 19 13.46 -2.60 3.95
C GLN A 19 13.65 -1.24 3.26
N GLN A 20 12.56 -0.56 2.85
CA GLN A 20 12.65 0.78 2.27
C GLN A 20 12.61 1.90 3.32
N ILE A 21 12.25 1.60 4.58
CA ILE A 21 12.23 2.60 5.66
C ILE A 21 13.62 3.23 5.80
N GLY A 22 13.66 4.55 5.89
CA GLY A 22 14.93 5.30 5.94
C GLY A 22 15.44 5.75 4.57
N VAL A 23 14.76 5.40 3.47
CA VAL A 23 14.91 6.14 2.21
C VAL A 23 14.35 7.54 2.41
N VAL A 24 15.23 8.56 2.40
CA VAL A 24 14.86 9.97 2.61
C VAL A 24 15.30 10.81 1.42
N GLU A 25 14.44 11.73 0.99
CA GLU A 25 14.75 12.68 -0.07
C GLU A 25 15.94 13.55 0.29
N ARG A 26 16.77 13.90 -0.71
CA ARG A 26 17.97 14.70 -0.48
C ARG A 26 17.57 16.16 -0.29
N ARG A 27 16.73 16.70 -1.19
CA ARG A 27 16.34 18.12 -1.20
C ARG A 27 14.84 18.33 -1.07
N ASN A 28 14.10 17.32 -0.64
CA ASN A 28 12.63 17.36 -0.55
C ASN A 28 11.97 17.64 -1.92
N ARG A 29 12.49 16.99 -2.96
CA ARG A 29 12.08 17.13 -4.36
C ARG A 29 11.99 15.77 -5.05
N ASN A 30 11.63 14.72 -4.31
CA ASN A 30 11.52 13.34 -4.78
C ASN A 30 12.83 12.81 -5.43
N ASP A 31 13.99 13.28 -4.95
CA ASP A 31 15.27 13.21 -5.66
C ASP A 31 16.24 12.13 -5.14
N HIS A 32 15.72 11.11 -4.46
CA HIS A 32 16.50 9.96 -4.04
C HIS A 32 16.63 8.91 -5.18
N PRO A 33 17.80 8.28 -5.39
CA PRO A 33 17.97 7.27 -6.45
C PRO A 33 16.95 6.12 -6.42
N LYS A 34 16.57 5.64 -5.23
CA LYS A 34 15.51 4.63 -5.08
C LYS A 34 14.13 5.10 -5.54
N ILE A 35 13.81 6.38 -5.34
CA ILE A 35 12.56 6.97 -5.85
C ILE A 35 12.54 6.94 -7.38
N ALA A 36 13.65 7.28 -8.01
CA ALA A 36 13.80 7.23 -9.46
C ALA A 36 13.69 5.79 -10.01
N GLU A 37 14.14 4.78 -9.26
CA GLU A 37 13.98 3.37 -9.60
C GLU A 37 12.50 2.96 -9.63
N TRP A 38 11.74 3.23 -8.57
CA TRP A 38 10.31 2.90 -8.49
C TRP A 38 9.47 3.61 -9.56
N ASN A 39 9.73 4.89 -9.77
CA ASN A 39 9.02 5.68 -10.77
C ASN A 39 9.31 5.19 -12.20
N ARG A 40 10.57 4.89 -12.52
CA ARG A 40 10.98 4.39 -13.85
C ARG A 40 10.37 3.04 -14.16
N ALA A 41 10.23 2.15 -13.17
CA ALA A 41 9.58 0.86 -13.34
C ALA A 41 8.11 0.97 -13.81
N LEU A 42 7.51 2.16 -13.68
CA LEU A 42 6.15 2.48 -14.12
C LEU A 42 6.12 3.52 -15.26
N GLY A 43 7.27 3.87 -15.84
CA GLY A 43 7.37 4.88 -16.89
C GLY A 43 7.05 6.31 -16.43
N LEU A 44 7.15 6.60 -15.12
CA LEU A 44 6.87 7.92 -14.57
C LEU A 44 8.07 8.86 -14.75
N PRO A 45 7.85 10.18 -14.94
CA PRO A 45 8.92 11.17 -14.98
C PRO A 45 9.82 11.16 -13.75
N ALA A 46 11.05 11.64 -13.90
CA ALA A 46 11.95 11.89 -12.78
C ALA A 46 11.28 12.81 -11.72
N ASN A 47 11.58 12.57 -10.45
CA ASN A 47 11.04 13.32 -9.32
C ASN A 47 9.50 13.31 -9.21
N SER A 48 8.82 12.34 -9.84
CA SER A 48 7.38 12.15 -9.63
C SER A 48 7.08 11.77 -8.17
N PRO A 49 5.89 12.14 -7.64
CA PRO A 49 5.41 11.60 -6.37
C PRO A 49 5.42 10.07 -6.39
N TYR A 50 5.79 9.47 -5.26
CA TYR A 50 6.16 8.05 -5.22
C TYR A 50 5.44 7.23 -4.15
N CYS A 51 4.37 7.79 -3.57
CA CYS A 51 3.50 7.04 -2.65
C CYS A 51 2.97 5.76 -3.30
N ALA A 52 2.38 5.89 -4.48
CA ALA A 52 1.77 4.77 -5.21
C ALA A 52 2.81 3.86 -5.90
N SER A 53 3.85 4.44 -6.50
CA SER A 53 4.89 3.68 -7.20
C SER A 53 5.76 2.85 -6.25
N GLY A 54 6.11 3.41 -5.08
CA GLY A 54 6.83 2.69 -4.03
C GLY A 54 6.04 1.51 -3.47
N ILE A 55 4.73 1.68 -3.24
CA ILE A 55 3.86 0.57 -2.85
C ILE A 55 3.79 -0.49 -3.96
N TYR A 56 3.60 -0.09 -5.22
CA TYR A 56 3.56 -1.05 -6.32
C TYR A 56 4.87 -1.84 -6.46
N TYR A 57 6.01 -1.20 -6.21
CA TYR A 57 7.31 -1.87 -6.17
C TYR A 57 7.33 -3.00 -5.12
N CYS A 58 6.74 -2.80 -3.94
CA CYS A 58 6.69 -3.83 -2.90
C CYS A 58 5.92 -5.09 -3.35
N TYR A 59 4.82 -4.91 -4.07
CA TYR A 59 4.10 -6.03 -4.70
C TYR A 59 4.93 -6.69 -5.80
N ALA A 60 5.51 -5.89 -6.69
CA ALA A 60 6.29 -6.35 -7.83
C ALA A 60 7.54 -7.16 -7.44
N ALA A 61 8.23 -6.76 -6.36
CA ALA A 61 9.39 -7.47 -5.82
C ALA A 61 9.05 -8.91 -5.36
N ASN A 62 7.78 -9.18 -5.07
CA ASN A 62 7.25 -10.49 -4.71
C ASN A 62 6.60 -11.23 -5.90
N GLY A 63 6.87 -10.79 -7.14
CA GLY A 63 6.27 -11.37 -8.35
C GLY A 63 4.79 -11.05 -8.52
N ILE A 64 4.21 -10.16 -7.70
CA ILE A 64 2.80 -9.79 -7.77
C ILE A 64 2.63 -8.57 -8.65
N ARG A 65 1.93 -8.73 -9.77
CA ARG A 65 1.57 -7.64 -10.69
C ARG A 65 0.06 -7.40 -10.61
N LEU A 66 -0.35 -6.56 -9.66
CA LEU A 66 -1.76 -6.25 -9.49
C LEU A 66 -2.33 -5.62 -10.77
N PRO A 67 -3.55 -5.99 -11.21
CA PRO A 67 -4.17 -5.48 -12.44
C PRO A 67 -4.74 -4.07 -12.24
N ILE A 68 -3.90 -3.13 -11.84
CA ILE A 68 -4.24 -1.72 -11.63
C ILE A 68 -3.84 -0.96 -12.90
N ARG A 69 -4.79 -0.27 -13.54
CA ARG A 69 -4.58 0.39 -14.85
C ARG A 69 -3.42 1.40 -14.85
N ALA A 70 -3.27 2.19 -13.79
CA ALA A 70 -2.21 3.18 -13.65
C ALA A 70 -1.68 3.15 -12.20
N PRO A 71 -0.78 2.20 -11.86
CA PRO A 71 -0.39 1.95 -10.47
C PRO A 71 0.41 3.10 -9.84
N GLY A 72 0.93 4.02 -10.64
CA GLY A 72 1.54 5.27 -10.16
C GLY A 72 0.53 6.34 -9.72
N LEU A 73 -0.77 6.15 -9.97
CA LEU A 73 -1.82 7.11 -9.61
C LEU A 73 -2.66 6.58 -8.45
N VAL A 74 -2.71 7.32 -7.34
CA VAL A 74 -3.47 6.93 -6.13
C VAL A 74 -4.92 6.56 -6.44
N ARG A 75 -5.62 7.36 -7.26
CA ARG A 75 -7.02 7.09 -7.64
C ARG A 75 -7.23 5.69 -8.24
N SER A 76 -6.25 5.14 -8.95
CA SER A 76 -6.38 3.86 -9.62
C SER A 76 -6.39 2.68 -8.66
N TRP A 77 -5.80 2.84 -7.47
CA TRP A 77 -5.85 1.83 -6.40
C TRP A 77 -7.24 1.72 -5.76
N PHE A 78 -8.11 2.71 -5.92
CA PHE A 78 -9.41 2.75 -5.26
C PHE A 78 -10.58 2.88 -6.25
N ALA A 79 -10.31 2.70 -7.55
CA ALA A 79 -11.31 2.85 -8.62
C ALA A 79 -12.32 1.70 -8.67
N ASP A 80 -11.90 0.48 -8.29
CA ASP A 80 -12.80 -0.68 -8.22
C ASP A 80 -13.44 -0.78 -6.83
N GLY A 81 -14.70 -0.38 -6.76
CA GLY A 81 -15.51 -0.44 -5.53
C GLY A 81 -15.60 -1.84 -4.92
N SER A 82 -15.46 -2.91 -5.72
CA SER A 82 -15.50 -4.29 -5.24
C SER A 82 -14.26 -4.68 -4.42
N LYS A 83 -13.16 -3.94 -4.55
CA LYS A 83 -11.92 -4.15 -3.79
C LYS A 83 -11.90 -3.39 -2.48
N ILE A 84 -12.72 -2.35 -2.33
CA ILE A 84 -12.80 -1.59 -1.07
C ILE A 84 -13.27 -2.53 0.03
N VAL A 85 -12.58 -2.57 1.16
CA VAL A 85 -12.92 -3.38 2.35
C VAL A 85 -13.18 -2.51 3.58
N TYR A 86 -12.72 -1.26 3.57
CA TYR A 86 -13.07 -0.25 4.56
C TYR A 86 -13.41 1.06 3.85
N ARG A 87 -14.42 1.78 4.38
CA ARG A 87 -14.77 3.14 3.97
C ARG A 87 -15.09 3.94 5.21
N ARG A 88 -14.50 5.13 5.37
CA ARG A 88 -14.82 6.00 6.49
C ARG A 88 -16.33 6.24 6.57
N SER A 89 -16.86 6.27 7.80
CA SER A 89 -18.29 6.42 8.13
C SER A 89 -19.22 5.30 7.64
N GLN A 90 -18.69 4.16 7.19
CA GLN A 90 -19.47 2.96 6.83
C GLN A 90 -18.72 1.70 7.25
N ARG A 91 -19.42 0.56 7.39
CA ARG A 91 -18.79 -0.75 7.69
C ARG A 91 -18.06 -1.39 6.48
N GLY A 92 -17.53 -0.60 5.56
CA GLY A 92 -16.79 -1.10 4.39
C GLY A 92 -17.63 -1.94 3.42
N ASN A 93 -17.04 -2.99 2.84
CA ASN A 93 -17.71 -3.89 1.88
C ASN A 93 -18.33 -5.09 2.58
N THR A 94 -19.50 -4.82 3.17
CA THR A 94 -20.34 -5.80 3.85
C THR A 94 -20.72 -7.00 2.97
N ARG A 95 -20.82 -6.81 1.64
CA ARG A 95 -21.17 -7.88 0.69
C ARG A 95 -20.17 -9.04 0.67
N THR A 96 -18.88 -8.75 0.87
CA THR A 96 -17.84 -9.80 0.87
C THR A 96 -17.42 -10.26 2.26
N GLY A 97 -17.82 -9.53 3.31
CA GLY A 97 -17.38 -9.78 4.69
C GLY A 97 -15.87 -9.63 4.92
N ARG A 98 -15.12 -9.13 3.93
CA ARG A 98 -13.66 -9.02 4.00
C ARG A 98 -13.27 -7.82 4.87
N ARG A 99 -12.34 -8.09 5.79
CA ARG A 99 -11.71 -7.06 6.63
C ARG A 99 -10.38 -6.60 6.01
N PRO A 100 -9.91 -5.40 6.35
CA PRO A 100 -8.54 -4.97 6.04
C PRO A 100 -7.49 -5.98 6.52
N ARG A 101 -6.43 -6.15 5.73
CA ARG A 101 -5.33 -7.07 6.02
C ARG A 101 -3.98 -6.42 5.74
N LEU A 102 -2.92 -6.99 6.31
CA LEU A 102 -1.54 -6.58 6.02
C LEU A 102 -1.30 -6.38 4.52
N ALA A 103 -0.54 -5.35 4.21
CA ALA A 103 -0.24 -4.90 2.85
C ALA A 103 -1.44 -4.38 2.04
N ASP A 104 -2.63 -4.22 2.61
CA ASP A 104 -3.70 -3.53 1.89
C ASP A 104 -3.36 -2.03 1.74
N PRO A 105 -3.52 -1.44 0.54
CA PRO A 105 -3.38 -0.01 0.33
C PRO A 105 -4.47 0.78 1.09
N VAL A 106 -4.02 1.81 1.79
CA VAL A 106 -4.82 2.72 2.62
C VAL A 106 -4.82 4.09 1.98
N SER A 107 -6.00 4.61 1.63
CA SER A 107 -6.16 5.97 1.14
C SER A 107 -6.24 6.93 2.33
N ILE A 108 -5.34 7.91 2.34
CA ILE A 108 -5.33 9.02 3.31
C ILE A 108 -5.85 10.30 2.64
N PHE A 109 -6.22 11.31 3.42
CA PHE A 109 -6.50 12.66 2.92
C PHE A 109 -5.38 13.20 2.00
N GLU A 110 -5.73 14.12 1.09
CA GLU A 110 -4.81 14.72 0.10
C GLU A 110 -4.26 13.77 -0.98
N SER A 111 -5.05 12.81 -1.45
CA SER A 111 -4.68 11.91 -2.57
C SER A 111 -3.38 11.16 -2.31
N HIS A 112 -3.23 10.62 -1.10
CA HIS A 112 -2.09 9.83 -0.68
C HIS A 112 -2.47 8.37 -0.44
N VAL A 113 -1.52 7.46 -0.63
CA VAL A 113 -1.68 6.02 -0.35
C VAL A 113 -0.52 5.50 0.48
N GLU A 114 -0.83 4.74 1.52
CA GLU A 114 0.13 4.08 2.40
C GLU A 114 -0.19 2.59 2.49
N LEU A 115 0.77 1.78 2.96
CA LEU A 115 0.62 0.34 3.06
C LEU A 115 0.23 -0.07 4.49
N LEU A 116 -0.88 -0.79 4.68
CA LEU A 116 -1.29 -1.25 6.00
C LEU A 116 -0.24 -2.19 6.62
N ALA A 117 0.28 -1.81 7.78
CA ALA A 117 1.33 -2.52 8.51
C ALA A 117 0.86 -3.04 9.88
N GLN A 118 -0.45 -3.00 10.12
CA GLN A 118 -1.08 -3.50 11.33
C GLN A 118 -1.52 -4.95 11.15
N GLU A 119 -0.96 -5.85 11.98
CA GLU A 119 -1.16 -7.30 11.86
C GLU A 119 -2.61 -7.72 12.09
N ARG A 120 -3.25 -7.13 13.08
CA ARG A 120 -4.65 -7.40 13.43
C ARG A 120 -5.48 -6.15 13.24
N TRP A 121 -6.44 -6.21 12.33
CA TRP A 121 -7.45 -5.18 12.21
C TRP A 121 -8.40 -5.22 13.42
N ASP A 122 -8.52 -4.09 14.10
CA ASP A 122 -9.54 -3.83 15.10
C ASP A 122 -10.35 -2.61 14.66
N GLU A 123 -11.68 -2.69 14.75
CA GLU A 123 -12.55 -1.58 14.35
C GLU A 123 -12.72 -0.52 15.45
N ASP A 124 -12.36 -0.89 16.68
CA ASP A 124 -12.39 0.00 17.85
C ASP A 124 -11.06 0.75 18.04
N ASP A 125 -10.04 0.46 17.22
CA ASP A 125 -8.76 1.18 17.25
C ASP A 125 -8.91 2.62 16.72
N ASP A 126 -8.41 3.58 17.50
CA ASP A 126 -8.37 5.00 17.09
C ASP A 126 -7.29 5.29 16.03
N GLU A 127 -6.32 4.39 15.87
CA GLU A 127 -5.18 4.56 14.98
C GLU A 127 -4.75 3.26 14.33
N ILE A 128 -4.18 3.38 13.13
CA ILE A 128 -3.55 2.28 12.41
C ILE A 128 -2.06 2.51 12.19
N THR A 129 -1.30 1.42 12.17
CA THR A 129 0.11 1.46 11.71
C THR A 129 0.19 1.24 10.21
N VAL A 130 0.93 2.09 9.53
CA VAL A 130 1.17 2.02 8.08
C VAL A 130 2.64 2.26 7.76
N ILE A 131 3.06 1.85 6.56
CA ILE A 131 4.31 2.30 5.94
C ILE A 131 3.93 3.23 4.80
N GLY A 132 4.31 4.50 4.94
CA GLY A 132 4.07 5.51 3.92
C GLY A 132 5.31 5.76 3.08
N PHE A 133 5.12 5.87 1.77
CA PHE A 133 6.11 6.34 0.82
C PHE A 133 5.74 7.78 0.44
N ASN A 134 6.73 8.66 0.23
CA ASN A 134 6.50 10.09 -0.01
C ASN A 134 5.72 10.74 1.12
N THR A 135 6.10 10.38 2.35
CA THR A 135 5.51 10.83 3.60
C THR A 135 6.58 11.44 4.48
N THR A 136 6.21 11.98 5.64
CA THR A 136 7.14 12.52 6.64
C THR A 136 6.98 11.76 7.96
N ALA A 137 8.02 11.74 8.79
CA ALA A 137 7.95 11.20 10.16
C ALA A 137 7.43 12.24 11.18
N GLY A 138 6.75 13.29 10.71
CA GLY A 138 6.28 14.42 11.52
C GLY A 138 6.91 15.75 11.12
N SER A 139 6.63 16.79 11.89
CA SER A 139 7.06 18.15 11.61
C SER A 139 8.59 18.26 11.50
N GLY A 140 9.08 19.01 10.52
CA GLY A 140 10.51 19.23 10.29
C GLY A 140 11.25 18.07 9.62
N THR A 141 10.58 16.97 9.28
CA THR A 141 11.21 15.85 8.56
C THR A 141 11.00 15.96 7.05
N ARG A 142 11.99 15.51 6.28
CA ARG A 142 11.91 15.49 4.81
C ARG A 142 11.00 14.36 4.34
N GLY A 143 10.51 14.48 3.11
CA GLY A 143 9.80 13.41 2.43
C GLY A 143 10.68 12.14 2.33
N GLY A 144 10.07 10.98 2.53
CA GLY A 144 10.76 9.71 2.52
C GLY A 144 9.82 8.53 2.72
N VAL A 145 10.40 7.42 3.19
CA VAL A 145 9.69 6.21 3.58
C VAL A 145 9.78 6.03 5.08
N TYR A 146 8.62 5.98 5.72
CA TYR A 146 8.50 5.94 7.17
C TYR A 146 7.41 4.98 7.62
N ARG A 147 7.61 4.37 8.78
CA ARG A 147 6.52 3.76 9.54
C ARG A 147 5.81 4.87 10.31
N VAL A 148 4.49 4.97 10.12
CA VAL A 148 3.68 6.07 10.65
C VAL A 148 2.45 5.50 11.34
N ARG A 149 2.00 6.16 12.40
CA ARG A 149 0.68 5.94 13.02
C ARG A 149 -0.29 6.97 12.43
N ARG A 150 -1.41 6.49 11.89
CA ARG A 150 -2.46 7.33 11.32
C ARG A 150 -3.71 7.20 12.16
N LYS A 151 -4.31 8.34 12.53
CA LYS A 151 -5.64 8.34 13.14
C LYS A 151 -6.62 7.73 12.14
N LEU A 152 -7.49 6.83 12.60
CA LEU A 152 -8.48 6.18 11.75
C LEU A 152 -9.39 7.20 11.05
N GLY A 153 -9.67 8.34 11.70
CA GLY A 153 -10.41 9.46 11.11
C GLY A 153 -9.75 10.09 9.85
N GLN A 154 -8.45 9.87 9.63
CA GLN A 154 -7.71 10.30 8.42
C GLN A 154 -7.82 9.28 7.27
N VAL A 155 -8.21 8.04 7.56
CA VAL A 155 -8.36 6.98 6.56
C VAL A 155 -9.68 7.16 5.82
N LYS A 156 -9.63 7.25 4.49
CA LYS A 156 -10.83 7.34 3.64
C LYS A 156 -11.32 5.97 3.20
N LEU A 157 -10.39 5.16 2.69
CA LEU A 157 -10.66 3.86 2.07
C LEU A 157 -9.50 2.92 2.37
N ILE A 158 -9.79 1.62 2.49
CA ILE A 158 -8.78 0.55 2.39
C ILE A 158 -9.26 -0.41 1.31
N ALA A 159 -8.36 -0.82 0.42
CA ALA A 159 -8.69 -1.75 -0.67
C ALA A 159 -7.89 -3.04 -0.55
N ASN A 160 -8.56 -4.18 -0.71
CA ASN A 160 -7.95 -5.51 -0.79
C ASN A 160 -7.86 -5.96 -2.26
N HIS A 161 -6.70 -5.70 -2.87
CA HIS A 161 -6.38 -6.17 -4.22
C HIS A 161 -5.78 -7.56 -4.26
N LEU A 162 -5.04 -7.93 -3.21
CA LEU A 162 -4.21 -9.13 -3.21
C LEU A 162 -5.05 -10.41 -3.10
N THR A 163 -6.03 -10.49 -2.20
CA THR A 163 -6.87 -11.69 -2.07
C THR A 163 -7.50 -12.10 -3.41
N PRO A 164 -8.26 -11.22 -4.12
CA PRO A 164 -8.85 -11.61 -5.39
C PRO A 164 -7.83 -11.84 -6.51
N TYR A 165 -6.64 -11.23 -6.44
CA TYR A 165 -5.56 -11.55 -7.35
C TYR A 165 -5.09 -12.99 -7.16
N LEU A 166 -4.82 -13.41 -5.91
CA LEU A 166 -4.35 -14.76 -5.62
C LEU A 166 -5.43 -15.80 -5.93
N GLU A 167 -6.69 -15.56 -5.55
CA GLU A 167 -7.81 -16.47 -5.87
C GLU A 167 -7.96 -16.71 -7.38
N LYS A 168 -7.69 -15.70 -8.22
CA LYS A 168 -7.76 -15.82 -9.67
C LYS A 168 -6.55 -16.56 -10.26
N ASN A 169 -5.38 -16.43 -9.65
CA ASN A 169 -4.11 -16.91 -10.19
C ASN A 169 -3.58 -18.18 -9.48
N GLN A 170 -4.25 -18.67 -8.45
CA GLN A 170 -3.96 -19.99 -7.90
C GLN A 170 -4.29 -21.07 -8.96
N PRO A 171 -3.45 -22.10 -9.11
CA PRO A 171 -3.77 -23.22 -9.98
C PRO A 171 -5.08 -23.85 -9.51
N LYS A 172 -6.07 -23.87 -10.41
CA LYS A 172 -7.31 -24.60 -10.17
C LYS A 172 -7.02 -26.08 -10.29
N GLY A 173 -6.96 -26.79 -9.15
CA GLY A 173 -6.91 -28.25 -9.10
C GLY A 173 -5.51 -28.84 -9.19
N LEU A 174 -5.13 -29.56 -8.15
CA LEU A 174 -4.61 -30.93 -8.31
C LEU A 174 -5.81 -31.87 -8.32
#